data_AF-A0A973VY44-F1
#
_entry.id   AF-A0A973VY44-F1
#
_cell.length_a   1.000
_cell.length_b   1.000
_cell.length_c   1.000
_cell.angle_alpha   90.00
_cell.angle_beta   90.00
_cell.angle_gamma   90.00
#
_symmetry.space_group_name_H-M   'P 1'
#
loop_
_entity.id
_entity.type
_entity.pdbx_description
1 polymer ?
#
loop_
_entity_poly.entity_id
_entity_poly.type
_entity_poly.pdbx_seq_one_letter_code
_entity_poly.pdbx_strand_id
1 'polypeptide(L)' 'MASAPFGCAVEFAVIDDQQHPLGFPCVRLAHGWLDAITMQPVTALPTHWRYLRPDVPPMCCC' A
#
# COMPACT_ATOMS: atom_id res chain seq x y z
N MET A 1 -3.35 17.45 0.96
CA MET A 1 -3.01 16.09 0.49
C MET A 1 -2.09 15.46 1.52
N ALA A 2 -2.52 14.38 2.18
CA ALA A 2 -1.71 13.69 3.18
C ALA A 2 -0.79 12.67 2.48
N SER A 3 0.51 12.75 2.71
CA SER A 3 1.43 11.72 2.22
C SER A 3 1.39 10.49 3.12
N ALA A 4 1.57 9.30 2.56
CA ALA A 4 1.57 8.09 3.39
C ALA A 4 2.74 8.12 4.40
N PRO A 5 2.55 7.56 5.60
CA PRO A 5 3.60 7.51 6.60
C PRO A 5 4.77 6.62 6.15
N PHE A 6 5.99 6.99 6.54
CA PHE A 6 7.18 6.19 6.30
C PHE A 6 7.17 4.92 7.16
N GLY A 7 7.61 3.81 6.59
CA GLY A 7 7.76 2.55 7.32
C GLY A 7 6.46 1.79 7.64
N CYS A 8 5.30 2.27 7.18
CA CYS A 8 4.05 1.52 7.29
C CYS A 8 3.71 0.82 5.98
N ALA A 9 3.18 -0.40 6.08
CA ALA A 9 2.58 -1.10 4.95
C ALA A 9 1.22 -0.47 4.61
N VAL A 10 1.05 -0.07 3.36
CA VAL A 10 -0.20 0.51 2.84
C VAL A 10 -0.54 -0.14 1.50
N GLU A 11 -1.84 -0.17 1.16
CA GLU A 11 -2.29 -0.55 -0.18
C GLU A 11 -2.34 0.70 -1.08
N PHE A 12 -1.87 0.56 -2.31
CA PHE A 12 -1.84 1.64 -3.30
C PHE A 12 -2.94 1.48 -4.33
N ALA A 13 -3.42 2.62 -4.81
CA ALA A 13 -4.06 2.71 -6.11
C ALA A 13 -3.17 3.50 -7.06
N VAL A 14 -2.93 2.94 -8.25
CA VAL A 14 -2.28 3.65 -9.37
C VAL A 14 -3.39 4.11 -10.30
N ILE A 15 -3.20 5.29 -10.88
CA ILE A 15 -4.02 5.77 -11.99
C ILE A 15 -3.15 5.65 -13.22
N ASP A 16 -3.44 4.66 -14.06
CA ASP A 16 -2.86 4.54 -15.40
C ASP A 16 -3.91 5.05 -16.42
N ASP A 17 -5.01 4.31 -16.61
CA ASP A 17 -6.20 4.72 -17.39
C ASP A 17 -7.48 4.77 -16.52
N GLN A 18 -7.58 3.88 -15.52
CA GLN A 18 -8.58 3.91 -14.46
C GLN A 18 -7.89 3.67 -13.12
N GLN A 19 -8.44 4.22 -12.04
CA GLN A 19 -7.89 3.98 -10.70
C GLN A 19 -8.05 2.51 -10.32
N HIS A 20 -6.95 1.78 -10.24
CA HIS A 20 -6.94 0.37 -9.82
C HIS A 20 -6.02 0.14 -8.62
N PRO A 21 -6.46 -0.64 -7.61
CA PRO A 21 -5.59 -1.06 -6.52
C PRO A 21 -4.49 -2.00 -7.06
N LEU A 22 -3.26 -1.84 -6.57
CA LEU A 22 -2.14 -2.75 -6.90
C LEU A 22 -2.37 -4.17 -6.33
N GLY A 23 -3.22 -4.30 -5.31
CA GLY A 23 -3.58 -5.61 -4.73
C GLY A 23 -2.50 -6.22 -3.84
N PHE A 24 -1.38 -5.52 -3.61
CA PHE A 24 -0.34 -5.92 -2.66
C PHE A 24 0.08 -4.74 -1.77
N PRO A 25 0.49 -5.03 -0.52
CA PRO A 25 0.99 -4.01 0.39
C PRO A 25 2.35 -3.50 -0.08
N CYS A 26 2.60 -2.20 0.02
CA CYS A 26 3.94 -1.63 -0.17
C CYS A 26 4.27 -0.64 0.95
N VAL A 27 5.56 -0.41 1.18
CA VAL A 27 6.09 0.45 2.24
C VAL A 27 6.70 1.70 1.62
N ARG A 28 6.41 2.87 2.22
CA ARG A 28 7.05 4.13 1.81
C ARG A 28 8.47 4.21 2.32
N LEU A 29 9.42 4.39 1.40
CA LEU A 29 10.80 4.77 1.69
C LEU A 29 11.07 6.22 1.32
N ALA A 30 12.21 6.75 1.75
CA ALA A 30 12.65 8.10 1.42
C ALA A 30 12.80 8.34 -0.09
N HIS A 31 13.12 7.29 -0.86
CA HIS A 31 13.44 7.36 -2.29
C HIS A 31 12.42 6.64 -3.19
N GLY A 32 11.30 6.15 -2.64
CA GLY A 32 10.30 5.43 -3.44
C GLY A 32 9.44 4.48 -2.62
N TRP A 33 8.99 3.42 -3.27
CA TRP A 33 8.12 2.40 -2.68
C TRP A 33 8.76 1.02 -2.84
N LEU A 34 8.60 0.18 -1.83
CA LEU A 34 8.95 -1.24 -1.90
C LEU A 34 7.72 -2.09 -1.68
N ASP A 35 7.52 -3.09 -2.51
CA ASP A 35 6.57 -4.18 -2.21
C ASP A 35 6.94 -4.77 -0.84
N ALA A 36 5.98 -4.79 0.09
CA ALA A 36 6.19 -5.25 1.46
C ALA A 36 6.38 -6.77 1.54
N ILE A 37 5.98 -7.52 0.51
CA ILE A 37 6.09 -8.98 0.41
C ILE A 37 7.41 -9.35 -0.25
N THR A 38 7.68 -8.81 -1.45
CA THR A 38 8.85 -9.21 -2.25
C THR A 38 10.08 -8.36 -1.99
N MET A 39 9.93 -7.22 -1.29
CA MET A 39 10.98 -6.22 -1.07
C MET A 39 11.55 -5.65 -2.37
N GLN A 40 10.80 -5.75 -3.48
CA GLN A 40 11.19 -5.22 -4.77
C GLN A 40 10.78 -3.75 -4.93
N PRO A 41 11.58 -2.93 -5.64
CA PRO A 41 11.24 -1.54 -5.91
C PRO A 41 10.01 -1.42 -6.81
N VAL A 42 9.04 -0.64 -6.35
CA VAL A 42 7.82 -0.29 -7.09
C VAL A 42 8.04 1.06 -7.75
N THR A 43 7.99 1.09 -9.08
CA THR A 43 8.21 2.29 -9.89
C THR A 43 6.94 3.14 -10.10
N ALA A 44 5.80 2.71 -9.55
CA ALA A 44 4.55 3.44 -9.67
C ALA A 44 4.52 4.71 -8.81
N LEU A 45 3.94 5.79 -9.35
CA LEU A 45 3.64 7.02 -8.62
C LEU A 45 2.21 6.94 -8.07
N PRO A 46 2.04 6.80 -6.75
CA PRO A 46 0.70 6.64 -6.20
C PRO A 46 -0.01 7.99 -6.08
N THR A 47 -1.27 8.01 -6.53
CA THR A 47 -2.17 9.15 -6.34
C THR A 47 -3.00 9.01 -5.07
N HIS A 48 -3.34 7.78 -4.68
CA HIS A 48 -4.10 7.47 -3.47
C HIS A 48 -3.49 6.27 -2.73
N TRP A 49 -3.62 6.28 -1.42
CA TRP A 49 -3.17 5.21 -0.53
C TRP A 49 -4.20 4.98 0.56
N ARG A 50 -4.24 3.75 1.08
CA ARG A 50 -5.02 3.40 2.27
C ARG A 50 -4.17 2.51 3.15
N TYR A 51 -4.30 2.62 4.46
CA TYR A 51 -3.68 1.66 5.37
C TYR A 51 -4.05 0.24 4.98
N LEU A 52 -3.05 -0.63 4.94
CA LEU A 52 -3.30 -2.06 4.85
C LEU A 52 -4.11 -2.42 6.10
N ARG A 53 -5.36 -2.82 5.89
CA ARG A 53 -6.11 -3.43 6.98
C ARG A 53 -5.59 -4.85 7.05
N PRO A 54 -5.01 -5.30 8.18
CA PRO A 54 -4.87 -6.73 8.37
C PRO A 54 -6.26 -7.34 8.12
N ASP A 55 -6.33 -8.38 7.29
CA ASP A 55 -7.48 -9.27 7.29
C ASP A 55 -7.49 -9.88 8.70
N VAL A 56 -8.06 -9.15 9.64
CA VAL A 56 -8.50 -9.69 10.90
C VAL A 56 -9.77 -10.42 10.46
N PRO A 57 -9.76 -11.75 10.25
CA PRO A 57 -11.01 -12.47 10.26
C PRO A 57 -11.70 -12.01 11.54
N PRO A 58 -13.00 -11.66 11.50
CA PRO A 58 -13.70 -11.30 12.73
C PRO A 58 -13.40 -12.44 13.69
N MET A 59 -12.57 -12.15 14.69
CA MET A 59 -12.28 -13.09 15.74
C MET A 59 -13.61 -13.12 16.46
N CYS A 60 -14.47 -14.05 16.05
CA CYS A 60 -15.66 -14.44 16.79
C CYS A 60 -15.13 -15.01 18.10
N CYS A 61 -14.78 -14.11 19.02
CA CYS A 61 -14.63 -14.43 20.40
C CYS A 61 -16.03 -14.61 20.96
N CYS A 62 -16.37 -15.88 21.14
CA CYS A 62 -17.37 -16.42 22.08
C CYS A 62 -18.84 -16.27 21.69
#